data_AF-A0A101EDL0-F1
#
_entry.id   AF-A0A101EDL0-F1
#
_cell.length_a   1.000
_cell.length_b   1.000
_cell.length_c   1.000
_cell.angle_alpha   90.00
_cell.angle_beta   90.00
_cell.angle_gamma   90.00
#
_symmetry.space_group_name_H-M   'P 1'
#
loop_
_entity.id
_entity.type
_entity.pdbx_description
1 polymer ?
#
loop_
_entity_poly.entity_id
_entity_poly.type
_entity_poly.pdbx_seq_one_letter_code
_entity_poly.pdbx_strand_id
1 'polypeptide(L)'
;MARWIDLNLLTDILSYLKSKRTYFAELYAIYEDSFSVSLGDDGLEHLEKSKGGGVGIRLLSEDGKMGFAHTNSLTFEDLKKTADEALARLSFSSPDPFRRYSPPIGTYPDVCVYDDTISHITESQKIAVAENLYGITKGAHPKLEKVRKAEYNDGAYEVILANSLGILLQREGTYFSVSLAVLASEKDEKEMGYYSQ
;
A
#
# COMPACT_ATOMS: atom_id res chain seq x y z
N MET A 1 18.22 2.46 2.58
CA MET A 1 17.25 2.94 1.59
C MET A 1 16.83 1.76 0.75
N ALA A 2 15.59 1.32 0.91
CA ALA A 2 15.07 0.18 0.17
C ALA A 2 14.82 0.62 -1.29
N ARG A 3 15.41 -0.10 -2.25
CA ARG A 3 15.17 0.10 -3.68
C ARG A 3 14.73 -1.22 -4.26
N TRP A 4 13.43 -1.48 -4.19
CA TRP A 4 12.81 -2.70 -4.69
C TRP A 4 12.36 -2.55 -6.13
N ILE A 5 12.04 -1.33 -6.56
CA ILE A 5 11.58 -1.03 -7.91
C ILE A 5 12.72 -0.39 -8.71
N ASP A 6 13.03 -0.96 -9.87
CA ASP A 6 13.97 -0.34 -10.81
C ASP A 6 13.32 0.86 -11.50
N LEU A 7 13.85 2.06 -11.25
CA LEU A 7 13.40 3.29 -11.90
C LEU A 7 13.56 3.22 -13.43
N ASN A 8 14.61 2.58 -13.93
CA ASN A 8 14.88 2.50 -15.36
C ASN A 8 13.75 1.75 -16.07
N LEU A 9 13.28 0.66 -15.47
CA LEU A 9 12.15 -0.11 -15.95
C LEU A 9 10.90 0.75 -16.15
N LEU A 10 10.54 1.59 -15.18
CA LEU A 10 9.38 2.48 -15.29
C LEU A 10 9.60 3.57 -16.35
N THR A 11 10.83 4.12 -16.45
CA THR A 11 11.15 5.10 -17.49
C THR A 11 11.13 4.51 -18.90
N ASP A 12 11.50 3.25 -19.07
CA ASP A 12 11.45 2.54 -20.35
C ASP A 12 10.00 2.32 -20.79
N ILE A 13 9.12 1.92 -19.87
CA ILE A 13 7.69 1.76 -20.16
C ILE A 13 7.04 3.12 -20.46
N LEU A 14 7.40 4.17 -19.72
CA LEU A 14 6.92 5.52 -20.00
C LEU A 14 7.40 6.02 -21.37
N SER A 15 8.64 5.70 -21.77
CA SER A 15 9.19 6.01 -23.09
C SER A 15 8.48 5.24 -24.20
N TYR A 16 8.17 3.96 -23.96
CA TYR A 16 7.35 3.14 -24.83
C TYR A 16 5.97 3.78 -25.07
N LEU A 17 5.27 4.20 -24.01
CA LEU A 17 3.98 4.87 -24.10
C LEU A 17 4.07 6.23 -24.83
N LYS A 18 5.11 7.04 -24.55
CA LYS A 18 5.36 8.31 -25.24
C LYS A 18 5.56 8.14 -26.75
N SER A 19 6.10 7.01 -27.21
CA SER A 19 6.30 6.73 -28.64
C SER A 19 4.99 6.60 -29.44
N LYS A 20 3.86 6.32 -28.76
CA LYS A 20 2.56 6.07 -29.40
C LYS A 20 1.67 7.34 -29.52
N ARG A 21 2.06 8.45 -28.87
CA ARG A 21 1.55 9.85 -28.97
C ARG A 21 0.04 10.09 -29.16
N THR A 22 -0.83 9.67 -28.23
CA THR A 22 -2.27 10.03 -28.27
C THR A 22 -2.91 10.34 -26.90
N TYR A 23 -2.11 10.48 -25.84
CA TYR A 23 -2.59 10.61 -24.45
C TYR A 23 -1.48 11.08 -23.51
N PHE A 24 -1.88 11.49 -22.32
CA PHE A 24 -1.03 11.60 -21.14
C PHE A 24 -0.93 10.23 -20.45
N ALA A 25 0.25 9.86 -19.99
CA ALA A 25 0.52 8.58 -19.33
C ALA A 25 1.04 8.80 -17.91
N GLU A 26 0.60 7.96 -16.97
CA GLU A 26 1.05 7.93 -15.59
C GLU A 26 1.24 6.48 -15.15
N LEU A 27 2.37 6.23 -14.48
CA LEU A 27 2.71 4.97 -13.84
C LEU A 27 2.81 5.23 -12.35
N TYR A 28 2.04 4.48 -11.57
CA TYR A 28 2.13 4.41 -10.12
C TYR A 28 2.64 3.03 -9.74
N ALA A 29 3.84 2.94 -9.20
CA ALA A 29 4.42 1.71 -8.71
C ALA A 29 4.49 1.73 -7.19
N ILE A 30 4.18 0.60 -6.55
CA ILE A 30 4.34 0.40 -5.12
C ILE A 30 4.95 -0.96 -4.87
N TYR A 31 5.84 -1.05 -3.88
CA TYR A 31 6.37 -2.30 -3.36
C TYR A 31 6.46 -2.20 -1.85
N GLU A 32 6.10 -3.27 -1.16
CA GLU A 32 5.97 -3.31 0.29
C GLU A 32 6.56 -4.61 0.84
N ASP A 33 7.15 -4.51 2.02
CA ASP A 33 7.60 -5.61 2.88
C ASP A 33 6.94 -5.39 4.25
N SER A 34 5.98 -6.25 4.61
CA SER A 34 5.13 -6.08 5.78
C SER A 34 4.99 -7.35 6.62
N PHE A 35 4.72 -7.14 7.91
CA PHE A 35 4.51 -8.19 8.89
C PHE A 35 3.27 -7.88 9.71
N SER A 36 2.37 -8.85 9.87
CA SER A 36 1.23 -8.76 10.77
C SER A 36 1.14 -10.00 11.65
N VAL A 37 0.83 -9.82 12.94
CA VAL A 37 0.57 -10.88 13.88
C VAL A 37 -0.59 -10.50 14.79
N SER A 38 -1.54 -11.42 15.01
CA SER A 38 -2.64 -11.20 15.94
C SER A 38 -2.90 -12.39 16.86
N LEU A 39 -3.25 -12.07 18.10
CA LEU A 39 -3.69 -13.03 19.11
C LEU A 39 -5.14 -12.80 19.51
N GLY A 40 -5.82 -13.89 19.81
CA GLY A 40 -7.10 -13.92 20.52
C GLY A 40 -7.00 -14.84 21.74
N ASP A 41 -8.14 -15.13 22.36
CA ASP A 41 -8.17 -16.00 23.54
C ASP A 41 -7.69 -17.44 23.29
N ASP A 42 -7.79 -17.88 22.04
CA ASP A 42 -7.34 -19.21 21.61
C ASP A 42 -5.83 -19.24 21.24
N GLY A 43 -5.12 -18.12 21.43
CA GLY A 43 -3.70 -17.97 21.15
C GLY A 43 -3.42 -17.23 19.84
N LEU A 44 -2.43 -17.69 19.07
CA LEU A 44 -2.05 -17.10 17.79
C LEU A 44 -3.13 -17.36 16.73
N GLU A 45 -3.76 -16.30 16.23
CA GLU A 45 -4.82 -16.38 15.22
C GLU A 45 -4.30 -16.07 13.81
N HIS A 46 -3.40 -15.09 13.69
CA HIS A 46 -2.83 -14.67 12.42
C HIS A 46 -1.33 -14.43 12.55
N LEU A 47 -0.56 -14.86 11.56
CA LEU A 47 0.83 -14.45 11.36
C LEU A 47 1.11 -14.45 9.87
N GLU A 48 1.42 -13.27 9.34
CA GLU A 48 1.64 -13.05 7.93
C GLU A 48 2.89 -12.22 7.70
N LYS A 49 3.64 -12.62 6.67
CA LYS A 49 4.68 -11.81 6.05
C LYS A 49 4.35 -11.67 4.60
N SER A 50 4.22 -10.43 4.15
CA SER A 50 3.95 -10.13 2.76
C SER A 50 5.11 -9.34 2.21
N LYS A 51 5.56 -9.74 1.02
CA LYS A 51 6.52 -8.98 0.26
C LYS A 51 6.11 -8.98 -1.19
N GLY A 52 5.78 -7.80 -1.71
CA GLY A 52 5.22 -7.71 -3.04
C GLY A 52 4.89 -6.29 -3.43
N GLY A 53 4.51 -6.13 -4.69
CA GLY A 53 4.22 -4.83 -5.24
C GLY A 53 3.49 -4.95 -6.56
N GLY A 54 3.32 -3.81 -7.21
CA GLY A 54 2.69 -3.75 -8.51
C GLY A 54 2.78 -2.36 -9.12
N VAL A 55 2.36 -2.27 -10.39
CA VAL A 55 2.32 -1.03 -11.16
C VAL A 55 0.93 -0.86 -11.74
N GLY A 56 0.32 0.28 -11.46
CA GLY A 56 -0.84 0.79 -12.17
C GLY A 56 -0.40 1.72 -13.30
N ILE A 57 -0.95 1.51 -14.49
CA ILE A 57 -0.70 2.34 -15.68
C ILE A 57 -2.00 3.01 -16.06
N ARG A 58 -2.03 4.35 -16.01
CA ARG A 58 -3.19 5.18 -16.35
C ARG A 58 -2.88 6.06 -17.55
N LEU A 59 -3.77 6.06 -18.53
CA LEU A 59 -3.71 6.86 -19.74
C LEU A 59 -4.93 7.77 -19.81
N LEU A 60 -4.75 9.01 -20.27
CA LEU A 60 -5.83 9.97 -20.46
C LEU A 60 -5.65 10.70 -21.80
N SER A 61 -6.62 10.62 -22.68
CA SER A 61 -6.62 11.42 -23.92
C SER A 61 -7.02 12.88 -23.65
N GLU A 62 -6.84 13.74 -24.65
CA GLU A 62 -7.23 15.16 -24.56
C GLU A 62 -8.75 15.36 -24.37
N ASP A 63 -9.57 14.49 -24.96
CA ASP A 63 -11.04 14.48 -24.79
C ASP A 63 -11.49 13.79 -23.48
N GLY A 64 -10.55 13.33 -22.64
CA GLY A 64 -10.81 12.79 -21.31
C GLY A 64 -11.21 11.30 -21.27
N LYS A 65 -11.01 10.56 -22.35
CA LYS A 65 -11.07 9.09 -22.34
C LYS A 65 -9.96 8.55 -21.44
N MET A 66 -10.25 7.48 -20.70
CA MET A 66 -9.31 6.89 -19.74
C MET A 66 -9.07 5.42 -20.02
N GLY A 67 -7.79 5.06 -20.14
CA GLY A 67 -7.33 3.68 -20.11
C GLY A 67 -6.62 3.40 -18.80
N PHE A 68 -6.91 2.27 -18.15
CA PHE A 68 -6.21 1.87 -16.94
C PHE A 68 -6.00 0.37 -16.93
N ALA A 69 -4.81 -0.09 -16.55
CA ALA A 69 -4.51 -1.48 -16.27
C ALA A 69 -3.47 -1.55 -15.15
N HIS A 70 -3.34 -2.72 -14.52
CA HIS A 70 -2.35 -2.93 -13.47
C HIS A 70 -1.77 -4.35 -13.53
N THR A 71 -0.63 -4.55 -12.88
CA THR A 71 0.00 -5.86 -12.70
C THR A 71 0.79 -5.89 -11.40
N ASN A 72 0.95 -7.08 -10.82
CA ASN A 72 1.84 -7.31 -9.66
C ASN A 72 3.24 -7.80 -10.09
N SER A 73 3.51 -7.85 -11.39
CA SER A 73 4.80 -8.23 -11.94
C SER A 73 5.63 -6.99 -12.28
N LEU A 74 6.90 -7.02 -11.89
CA LEU A 74 7.90 -5.97 -12.16
C LEU A 74 8.88 -6.40 -13.26
N THR A 75 8.37 -7.04 -14.31
CA THR A 75 9.15 -7.34 -15.52
C THR A 75 8.78 -6.39 -16.65
N PHE A 76 9.72 -6.11 -17.55
CA PHE A 76 9.45 -5.25 -18.70
C PHE A 76 8.34 -5.81 -19.60
N GLU A 77 8.34 -7.12 -19.83
CA GLU A 77 7.35 -7.78 -20.68
C GLU A 77 5.94 -7.63 -20.12
N ASP A 78 5.75 -7.90 -18.82
CA ASP A 78 4.45 -7.78 -18.18
C ASP A 78 3.98 -6.33 -18.11
N LEU A 79 4.87 -5.39 -17.78
CA LEU A 79 4.52 -3.97 -17.77
C LEU A 79 4.18 -3.44 -19.16
N LYS A 80 4.88 -3.92 -20.20
CA LYS A 80 4.55 -3.57 -21.58
C LYS A 80 3.19 -4.13 -21.97
N LYS A 81 2.89 -5.37 -21.60
CA LYS A 81 1.56 -5.96 -21.82
C LYS A 81 0.47 -5.18 -21.09
N THR A 82 0.68 -4.81 -19.84
CA THR A 82 -0.23 -3.95 -19.07
C THR A 82 -0.41 -2.58 -19.73
N ALA A 83 0.65 -1.99 -20.28
CA ALA A 83 0.57 -0.74 -21.04
C ALA A 83 -0.30 -0.90 -22.29
N ASP A 84 -0.14 -2.01 -23.03
CA ASP A 84 -0.96 -2.34 -24.20
C ASP A 84 -2.44 -2.58 -23.81
N GLU A 85 -2.72 -3.18 -22.66
CA GLU A 85 -4.07 -3.33 -22.12
C GLU A 85 -4.70 -1.98 -21.76
N ALA A 86 -3.93 -1.08 -21.13
CA ALA A 86 -4.40 0.28 -20.85
C ALA A 86 -4.71 1.04 -22.14
N LEU A 87 -3.91 0.86 -23.20
CA LEU A 87 -4.16 1.42 -24.53
C LEU A 87 -5.45 0.91 -25.16
N ALA A 88 -5.68 -0.40 -25.08
CA ALA A 88 -6.91 -1.00 -25.57
C ALA A 88 -8.13 -0.44 -24.81
N ARG A 89 -8.05 -0.31 -23.48
CA ARG A 89 -9.15 0.25 -22.68
C ARG A 89 -9.41 1.73 -22.98
N LEU A 90 -8.38 2.51 -23.27
CA LEU A 90 -8.51 3.91 -23.66
C LEU A 90 -9.43 4.08 -24.89
N SER A 91 -9.26 3.24 -25.91
CA SER A 91 -10.01 3.34 -27.17
C SER A 91 -11.52 3.06 -27.03
N PHE A 92 -11.90 2.19 -26.10
CA PHE A 92 -13.30 1.85 -25.81
C PHE A 92 -13.97 2.76 -24.78
N SER A 93 -13.20 3.61 -24.08
CA SER A 93 -13.76 4.46 -23.04
C SER A 93 -14.48 5.68 -23.62
N SER A 94 -15.48 6.18 -22.89
CA SER A 94 -16.21 7.39 -23.25
C SER A 94 -15.45 8.65 -22.81
N PRO A 95 -15.48 9.73 -23.61
CA PRO A 95 -14.87 10.99 -23.25
C PRO A 95 -15.54 11.60 -22.02
N ASP A 96 -14.76 12.32 -21.22
CA ASP A 96 -15.24 13.04 -20.03
C ASP A 96 -14.50 14.39 -19.96
N PRO A 97 -15.18 15.52 -20.21
CA PRO A 97 -14.54 16.83 -20.25
C PRO A 97 -13.98 17.29 -18.91
N PHE A 98 -14.33 16.63 -17.80
CA PHE A 98 -13.83 16.99 -16.46
C PHE A 98 -12.60 16.19 -16.04
N ARG A 99 -12.21 15.14 -16.78
CA ARG A 99 -11.00 14.38 -16.49
C ARG A 99 -9.79 15.07 -17.08
N ARG A 100 -8.91 15.59 -16.22
CA ARG A 100 -7.68 16.26 -16.61
C ARG A 100 -6.54 15.84 -15.67
N TYR A 101 -5.32 15.85 -16.19
CA TYR A 101 -4.14 15.77 -15.33
C TYR A 101 -3.85 17.13 -14.71
N SER A 102 -3.38 17.10 -13.47
CA SER A 102 -2.80 18.29 -12.85
C SER A 102 -1.40 18.50 -13.44
N PRO A 103 -1.05 19.72 -13.87
CA PRO A 103 0.30 20.02 -14.33
C PRO A 103 1.31 19.85 -13.18
N PRO A 104 2.57 19.50 -13.48
CA PRO A 104 3.62 19.50 -12.48
C PRO A 104 3.76 20.89 -11.84
N ILE A 105 3.87 20.94 -10.52
CA ILE A 105 4.01 22.19 -9.76
C ILE A 105 5.47 22.54 -9.45
N GLY A 106 6.42 21.78 -10.01
CA GLY A 106 7.85 21.95 -9.81
C GLY A 106 8.33 21.23 -8.56
N THR A 107 8.27 21.89 -7.41
CA THR A 107 8.81 21.34 -6.15
C THR A 107 7.73 20.65 -5.34
N TYR A 108 8.01 19.42 -4.93
CA TYR A 108 7.18 18.64 -4.02
C TYR A 108 7.88 18.57 -2.66
N PRO A 109 7.16 18.71 -1.53
CA PRO A 109 7.76 18.56 -0.22
C PRO A 109 8.42 17.20 -0.05
N ASP A 110 9.68 17.23 0.35
CA ASP A 110 10.32 16.04 0.89
C ASP A 110 9.80 15.82 2.32
N VAL A 111 9.36 14.60 2.60
CA VAL A 111 8.78 14.24 3.89
C VAL A 111 9.44 12.93 4.28
N CYS A 112 10.35 13.02 5.23
CA CYS A 112 11.05 11.86 5.75
C CYS A 112 10.08 11.08 6.64
N VAL A 113 9.49 10.03 6.10
CA VAL A 113 8.54 9.13 6.79
C VAL A 113 9.07 7.71 6.89
N TYR A 114 10.37 7.52 6.70
CA TYR A 114 11.04 6.23 6.81
C TYR A 114 11.81 6.17 8.13
N ASP A 115 11.46 5.20 8.95
CA ASP A 115 12.11 4.88 10.21
C ASP A 115 12.96 3.61 10.03
N ASP A 116 14.28 3.76 10.07
CA ASP A 116 15.22 2.66 9.82
C ASP A 116 15.23 1.60 10.93
N THR A 117 14.64 1.92 12.09
CA THR A 117 14.51 0.98 13.22
C THR A 117 13.71 -0.26 12.84
N ILE A 118 12.82 -0.20 11.83
CA ILE A 118 12.04 -1.34 11.35
C ILE A 118 12.93 -2.54 10.99
N SER A 119 14.13 -2.27 10.46
CA SER A 119 15.09 -3.30 10.04
C SER A 119 15.79 -4.00 11.21
N HIS A 120 15.67 -3.44 12.42
CA HIS A 120 16.27 -3.94 13.64
C HIS A 120 15.28 -4.68 14.54
N ILE A 121 13.98 -4.61 14.26
CA ILE A 121 12.94 -5.31 15.02
C ILE A 121 12.80 -6.73 14.48
N THR A 122 13.23 -7.70 15.28
CA THR A 122 13.07 -9.13 14.97
C THR A 122 11.61 -9.55 15.05
N GLU A 123 11.24 -10.59 14.31
CA GLU A 123 9.88 -11.16 14.34
C GLU A 123 9.46 -11.58 15.75
N SER A 124 10.38 -12.14 16.54
CA SER A 124 10.12 -12.49 17.94
C SER A 124 9.77 -11.27 18.78
N GLN A 125 10.40 -10.11 18.53
CA GLN A 125 10.02 -8.86 19.21
C GLN A 125 8.64 -8.37 18.75
N LYS A 126 8.32 -8.48 17.44
CA LYS A 126 6.99 -8.12 16.91
C LYS A 126 5.87 -8.97 17.54
N ILE A 127 6.09 -10.28 17.64
CA ILE A 127 5.18 -11.22 18.30
C ILE A 127 5.04 -10.88 19.79
N ALA A 128 6.15 -10.59 20.47
CA ALA A 128 6.14 -10.22 21.89
C ALA A 128 5.32 -8.94 22.16
N VAL A 129 5.25 -8.00 21.21
CA VAL A 129 4.37 -6.82 21.33
C VAL A 129 2.90 -7.23 21.33
N ALA A 130 2.47 -8.09 20.40
CA ALA A 130 1.09 -8.56 20.35
C ALA A 130 0.73 -9.42 21.57
N GLU A 131 1.65 -10.27 22.05
CA GLU A 131 1.49 -11.04 23.30
C GLU A 131 1.36 -10.13 24.53
N ASN A 132 2.19 -9.09 24.62
CA ASN A 132 2.13 -8.11 25.70
C ASN A 132 0.79 -7.34 25.67
N LEU A 133 0.38 -6.89 24.48
CA LEU A 133 -0.87 -6.19 24.23
C LEU A 133 -2.08 -7.05 24.65
N TYR A 134 -2.09 -8.33 24.29
CA TYR A 134 -3.09 -9.30 24.75
C TYR A 134 -3.09 -9.42 26.28
N GLY A 135 -1.92 -9.61 26.90
CA GLY A 135 -1.77 -9.79 28.34
C GLY A 135 -2.27 -8.60 29.16
N ILE A 136 -1.91 -7.38 28.76
CA ILE A 136 -2.40 -6.14 29.41
C ILE A 136 -3.92 -6.04 29.26
N THR A 137 -4.45 -6.31 28.07
CA THR A 137 -5.88 -6.16 27.78
C THR A 137 -6.73 -7.15 28.55
N LYS A 138 -6.34 -8.43 28.58
CA LYS A 138 -7.07 -9.48 29.31
C LYS A 138 -7.20 -9.18 30.81
N GLY A 139 -6.18 -8.52 31.39
CA GLY A 139 -6.16 -8.15 32.80
C GLY A 139 -6.74 -6.76 33.13
N ALA A 140 -7.19 -6.00 32.13
CA ALA A 140 -7.48 -4.58 32.32
C ALA A 140 -8.77 -4.28 33.11
N HIS A 141 -9.80 -5.13 33.00
CA HIS A 141 -11.07 -4.88 33.67
C HIS A 141 -11.91 -6.17 33.84
N PRO A 142 -12.60 -6.40 34.99
CA PRO A 142 -13.34 -7.64 35.26
C PRO A 142 -14.53 -7.91 34.33
N LYS A 143 -15.04 -6.87 33.66
CA LYS A 143 -16.12 -7.03 32.66
C LYS A 143 -15.61 -7.45 31.28
N LEU A 144 -14.30 -7.45 31.02
CA LEU A 144 -13.78 -7.94 29.76
C LEU A 144 -13.89 -9.47 29.75
N GLU A 145 -14.81 -9.99 28.93
CA GLU A 145 -15.04 -11.42 28.77
C GLU A 145 -13.99 -12.03 27.84
N LYS A 146 -13.70 -11.35 26.72
CA LYS A 146 -12.81 -11.87 25.68
C LYS A 146 -11.92 -10.81 25.06
N VAL A 147 -10.69 -11.20 24.72
CA VAL A 147 -9.87 -10.48 23.76
C VAL A 147 -10.08 -11.15 22.40
N ARG A 148 -10.71 -10.41 21.47
CA ARG A 148 -11.01 -10.89 20.13
C ARG A 148 -9.86 -10.66 19.15
N LYS A 149 -9.04 -9.64 19.41
CA LYS A 149 -7.85 -9.34 18.62
C LYS A 149 -6.90 -8.49 19.45
N ALA A 150 -5.64 -8.87 19.47
CA ALA A 150 -4.51 -8.04 19.85
C ALA A 150 -3.47 -8.19 18.75
N GLU A 151 -3.29 -7.14 17.96
CA GLU A 151 -2.55 -7.19 16.71
C GLU A 151 -1.41 -6.18 16.72
N TYR A 152 -0.28 -6.62 16.19
CA TYR A 152 0.84 -5.79 15.76
C TYR A 152 0.97 -5.89 14.25
N ASN A 153 1.19 -4.76 13.59
CA ASN A 153 1.41 -4.67 12.16
C ASN A 153 2.51 -3.64 11.87
N ASP A 154 3.45 -3.98 11.00
CA ASP A 154 4.43 -3.03 10.47
C ASP A 154 4.70 -3.28 9.00
N GLY A 155 5.30 -2.28 8.37
CA GLY A 155 5.75 -2.42 7.00
C GLY A 155 6.64 -1.27 6.54
N ALA A 156 7.49 -1.59 5.57
CA ALA A 156 8.24 -0.63 4.80
C ALA A 156 7.73 -0.68 3.36
N TYR A 157 7.57 0.49 2.72
CA TYR A 157 7.11 0.59 1.35
C TYR A 157 7.98 1.55 0.54
N GLU A 158 8.01 1.32 -0.77
CA GLU A 158 8.57 2.21 -1.78
C GLU A 158 7.46 2.53 -2.80
N VAL A 159 7.30 3.80 -3.14
CA VAL A 159 6.36 4.28 -4.15
C VAL A 159 7.11 5.09 -5.20
N ILE A 160 6.81 4.86 -6.47
CA ILE A 160 7.28 5.67 -7.59
C ILE A 160 6.08 6.18 -8.39
N LEU A 161 6.06 7.48 -8.67
CA LEU A 161 5.12 8.12 -9.57
C LEU A 161 5.88 8.70 -10.76
N ALA A 162 5.63 8.18 -11.96
CA ALA A 162 6.22 8.66 -13.20
C ALA A 162 5.14 9.05 -14.20
N ASN A 163 5.25 10.20 -14.87
CA ASN A 163 4.25 10.58 -15.87
C ASN A 163 4.83 11.29 -17.10
N SER A 164 4.02 11.37 -18.15
CA SER A 164 4.43 11.93 -19.44
C SER A 164 4.70 13.44 -19.40
N LEU A 165 4.27 14.14 -18.34
CA LEU A 165 4.49 15.57 -18.11
C LEU A 165 5.84 15.87 -17.43
N GLY A 166 6.64 14.84 -17.13
CA GLY A 166 7.96 15.01 -16.54
C GLY A 166 7.99 14.84 -15.02
N ILE A 167 6.91 14.35 -14.40
CA ILE A 167 6.96 13.88 -13.01
C ILE A 167 7.74 12.57 -12.98
N LEU A 168 8.75 12.51 -12.11
CA LEU A 168 9.42 11.30 -11.67
C LEU A 168 9.72 11.49 -10.18
N LEU A 169 8.86 10.96 -9.33
CA LEU A 169 8.95 11.06 -7.88
C LEU A 169 9.11 9.66 -7.30
N GLN A 170 9.97 9.54 -6.30
CA GLN A 170 10.20 8.32 -5.54
C GLN A 170 10.10 8.67 -4.07
N ARG A 171 9.43 7.82 -3.29
CA ARG A 171 9.32 7.96 -1.85
C ARG A 171 9.40 6.59 -1.20
N GLU A 172 10.07 6.53 -0.07
CA GLU A 172 9.99 5.41 0.86
C GLU A 172 9.29 5.86 2.15
N GLY A 173 8.71 4.89 2.85
CA GLY A 173 8.13 5.12 4.16
C GLY A 173 8.01 3.84 4.96
N THR A 174 7.74 4.02 6.25
CA THR A 174 7.44 2.93 7.17
C THR A 174 6.16 3.24 7.92
N TYR A 175 5.47 2.21 8.38
CA TYR A 175 4.40 2.36 9.34
C TYR A 175 4.50 1.26 10.40
N PHE A 176 3.93 1.56 11.55
CA PHE A 176 3.74 0.65 12.67
C PHE A 176 2.35 0.91 13.19
N SER A 177 1.61 -0.14 13.51
CA SER A 177 0.31 -0.01 14.14
C SER A 177 0.06 -1.14 15.12
N VAL A 178 -0.73 -0.84 16.14
CA VAL A 178 -1.30 -1.84 17.02
C VAL A 178 -2.81 -1.70 17.03
N SER A 179 -3.52 -2.83 17.08
CA SER A 179 -4.98 -2.81 17.15
C SER A 179 -5.52 -3.80 18.16
N LEU A 180 -6.65 -3.44 18.76
CA LEU A 180 -7.34 -4.17 19.80
C LEU A 180 -8.82 -4.31 19.46
N ALA A 181 -9.37 -5.49 19.71
CA ALA A 181 -10.80 -5.74 19.74
C ALA A 181 -11.14 -6.58 20.97
N VAL A 182 -12.11 -6.12 21.76
CA VAL A 182 -12.52 -6.78 23.01
C VAL A 182 -14.03 -6.93 23.09
N LEU A 183 -14.47 -7.94 23.84
CA LEU A 183 -15.86 -8.14 24.21
C LEU A 183 -16.00 -7.93 25.71
N ALA A 184 -16.79 -6.94 26.11
CA ALA A 184 -17.18 -6.74 27.49
C ALA A 184 -18.57 -7.31 27.74
N SER A 185 -18.81 -7.85 28.93
CA SER A 185 -20.08 -8.43 29.32
C SER A 185 -20.49 -8.00 30.72
N GLU A 186 -21.77 -7.67 30.89
CA GLU A 186 -22.40 -7.41 32.18
C GLU A 186 -23.83 -7.96 32.17
N LYS A 187 -24.11 -8.92 33.07
CA LYS A 187 -25.36 -9.67 33.07
C LYS A 187 -25.60 -10.31 31.68
N ASP A 188 -26.68 -9.95 31.01
CA ASP A 188 -27.07 -10.47 29.70
C ASP A 188 -26.62 -9.55 28.54
N GLU A 189 -25.96 -8.42 28.85
CA GLU A 189 -25.48 -7.47 27.86
C GLU A 189 -24.03 -7.77 27.46
N LYS A 190 -23.75 -7.66 26.16
CA LYS A 190 -22.44 -7.86 25.56
C LYS A 190 -22.15 -6.75 24.57
N GLU A 191 -21.00 -6.11 24.71
CA GLU A 191 -20.60 -4.97 23.89
C GLU A 191 -19.17 -5.11 23.37
N MET A 192 -18.97 -4.65 22.13
CA MET A 192 -17.66 -4.69 21.47
C MET A 192 -16.95 -3.35 21.61
N GLY A 193 -15.68 -3.40 22.00
CA GLY A 193 -14.77 -2.26 22.03
C GLY A 193 -13.63 -2.45 21.04
N TYR A 194 -13.19 -1.36 20.40
CA TYR A 194 -12.08 -1.36 19.46
C TYR A 194 -11.15 -0.18 19.72
N TYR A 195 -9.86 -0.40 19.50
CA TYR A 195 -8.84 0.65 19.53
C TYR A 195 -7.77 0.35 18.47
N SER A 196 -7.22 1.39 17.85
CA SER A 196 -6.09 1.27 16.94
C SER A 196 -5.22 2.52 17.05
N GLN A 197 -3.91 2.32 16.92
CA GLN A 197 -2.93 3.40 16.83
C GLN A 197 -1.89 3.05 15.77
#